data_AF-A0A7Y1SMD7-F1
#
_entry.id   AF-A0A7Y1SMD7-F1
#
_cell.length_a   1.000
_cell.length_b   1.000
_cell.length_c   1.000
_cell.angle_alpha   90.00
_cell.angle_beta   90.00
_cell.angle_gamma   90.00
#
_symmetry.space_group_name_H-M   'P 1'
#
loop_
_entity.id
_entity.type
_entity.pdbx_description
1 polymer ?
#
loop_
_entity_poly.entity_id
_entity_poly.type
_entity_poly.pdbx_seq_one_letter_code
_entity_poly.pdbx_strand_id
1 'polypeptide(L)' 'MLNSSLSELRKARQLLLSEISAYPSPIAGCDEQFNKLLSDRARISNAIKALESSPFVATPCDLQPGSVSESR' A
#
# COMPACT_ATOMS: atom_id res chain seq x y z
N MET A 1 -3.81 -12.44 -12.44
CA MET A 1 -4.91 -12.11 -11.49
C MET A 1 -4.73 -10.78 -10.75
N LEU A 2 -3.51 -10.29 -10.52
CA LEU A 2 -3.24 -9.01 -9.80
C LEU A 2 -3.96 -7.77 -10.37
N ASN A 3 -4.10 -7.67 -11.69
CA ASN A 3 -4.77 -6.53 -12.34
C ASN A 3 -6.25 -6.39 -11.97
N SER A 4 -6.96 -7.50 -11.72
CA SER A 4 -8.37 -7.47 -11.31
C SER A 4 -8.48 -6.94 -9.87
N SER A 5 -7.67 -7.47 -8.95
CA SER A 5 -7.62 -7.04 -7.55
C SER A 5 -7.31 -5.55 -7.41
N LEU A 6 -6.37 -5.04 -8.21
CA LEU A 6 -6.01 -3.62 -8.22
C LEU A 6 -7.18 -2.76 -8.72
N SER A 7 -7.89 -3.20 -9.77
CA SER A 7 -9.07 -2.49 -10.27
C SER A 7 -10.19 -2.42 -9.23
N GLU A 8 -10.44 -3.51 -8.49
CA GLU A 8 -11.47 -3.55 -7.44
C GLU A 8 -11.12 -2.63 -6.26
N LEU A 9 -9.85 -2.60 -5.84
CA LEU A 9 -9.39 -1.67 -4.81
C LEU A 9 -9.55 -0.20 -5.25
N ARG A 10 -9.30 0.12 -6.52
CA ARG A 10 -9.51 1.48 -7.05
C ARG A 10 -10.99 1.87 -7.05
N LYS A 11 -11.89 0.95 -7.44
CA LYS A 11 -13.34 1.17 -7.36
C LYS A 11 -13.80 1.40 -5.92
N ALA A 12 -13.38 0.53 -4.99
CA ALA A 12 -13.71 0.68 -3.57
C ALA A 12 -13.21 2.01 -2.99
N ARG A 13 -12.00 2.45 -3.37
CA ARG A 13 -11.47 3.77 -2.96
C ARG A 13 -12.33 4.92 -3.48
N GLN A 14 -12.82 4.84 -4.72
CA GLN A 14 -13.69 5.87 -5.30
C GLN A 14 -15.04 5.94 -4.58
N LEU A 15 -15.63 4.79 -4.22
CA LEU A 15 -16.87 4.75 -3.45
C LEU A 15 -16.71 5.43 -2.08
N LEU A 16 -15.65 5.09 -1.33
CA LEU A 16 -15.37 5.74 -0.05
C LEU A 16 -15.14 7.25 -0.18
N LEU A 17 -14.45 7.70 -1.23
CA LEU A 17 -14.26 9.14 -1.47
C LEU A 17 -15.58 9.85 -1.73
N SER A 18 -16.49 9.22 -2.46
CA SER A 18 -17.85 9.73 -2.67
C SER A 18 -18.60 9.84 -1.34
N GLU A 19 -18.58 8.79 -0.52
CA GLU A 19 -19.22 8.78 0.80
C GLU A 19 -18.66 9.86 1.72
N ILE A 20 -17.33 9.98 1.81
CA ILE A 20 -16.66 11.02 2.60
C ILE A 20 -17.06 12.43 2.13
N SER A 21 -17.15 12.64 0.81
CA SER A 21 -17.51 13.94 0.24
C SER A 21 -18.97 14.33 0.47
N ALA A 22 -19.86 13.33 0.54
CA ALA A 22 -21.28 13.51 0.82
C ALA A 22 -21.60 13.52 2.32
N TYR A 23 -20.61 13.26 3.17
CA TYR A 23 -20.80 13.11 4.60
C TYR A 23 -21.12 14.48 5.24
N PRO A 24 -22.19 14.60 6.06
CA PRO A 24 -22.53 15.85 6.72
C PRO A 24 -21.42 16.28 7.70
N SER A 25 -21.21 17.59 7.88
CA SER A 25 -20.12 18.17 8.68
C SER A 25 -19.77 17.37 9.96
N PRO A 26 -18.72 16.54 9.92
CA PRO A 26 -18.44 15.62 11.02
C PRO A 26 -17.76 16.37 12.17
N ILE A 27 -18.08 15.98 13.40
CA ILE A 27 -17.31 16.42 14.57
C ILE A 27 -16.04 15.58 14.60
N ALA A 28 -14.92 16.20 14.22
CA ALA A 28 -13.62 15.54 14.18
C ALA A 28 -13.31 14.85 15.52
N GLY A 29 -12.96 13.56 15.46
CA GLY A 29 -12.59 12.77 16.64
C GLY A 29 -13.76 12.18 17.43
N CYS A 30 -14.99 12.65 17.27
CA CYS A 30 -16.19 12.06 17.90
C CYS A 30 -17.03 11.22 16.95
N ASP A 31 -16.95 11.49 15.65
CA ASP A 31 -17.71 10.75 14.65
C ASP A 31 -16.99 9.45 14.27
N GLU A 32 -17.30 8.37 14.99
CA GLU A 32 -16.73 7.04 14.76
C GLU A 32 -16.99 6.52 13.34
N GLN A 33 -18.15 6.84 12.75
CA GLN A 33 -18.49 6.42 11.40
C GLN A 33 -17.60 7.15 10.38
N PHE A 34 -17.44 8.46 10.50
CA PHE A 34 -16.54 9.21 9.64
C PHE A 34 -15.07 8.78 9.82
N ASN A 35 -14.64 8.55 11.06
CA ASN A 35 -13.30 8.05 11.37
C ASN A 35 -13.06 6.68 10.71
N LYS A 36 -14.08 5.81 10.69
CA LYS A 36 -14.04 4.52 10.00
C LYS A 36 -13.83 4.69 8.50
N LEU A 37 -14.56 5.61 7.85
CA LEU A 37 -14.38 5.91 6.43
C LEU A 37 -12.95 6.37 6.10
N LEU A 38 -12.38 7.25 6.94
CA LEU A 38 -10.99 7.72 6.78
C LEU A 38 -9.97 6.59 6.92
N SER A 39 -10.16 5.73 7.94
CA SER A 39 -9.32 4.55 8.17
C SER A 39 -9.38 3.59 7.00
N ASP A 40 -10.58 3.32 6.48
CA ASP A 40 -10.80 2.40 5.37
C ASP A 40 -10.17 2.92 4.07
N ARG A 41 -10.29 4.23 3.80
CA ARG A 41 -9.60 4.89 2.69
C ARG A 41 -8.08 4.74 2.79
N ALA A 42 -7.51 4.92 3.99
CA ALA A 42 -6.08 4.77 4.22
C ALA A 42 -5.61 3.32 4.00
N ARG A 43 -6.35 2.34 4.52
CA ARG A 43 -6.06 0.91 4.33
C ARG A 43 -6.06 0.52 2.85
N ILE A 44 -7.07 0.92 2.09
CA ILE A 44 -7.15 0.63 0.64
C ILE A 44 -6.00 1.31 -0.11
N SER A 45 -5.68 2.56 0.22
CA SER A 45 -4.57 3.28 -0.42
C SER A 45 -3.23 2.60 -0.18
N ASN A 46 -3.00 2.07 1.02
CA ASN A 46 -1.81 1.30 1.35
C ASN A 46 -1.77 -0.04 0.61
N ALA A 47 -2.92 -0.73 0.48
CA ALA A 47 -3.00 -1.97 -0.28
C ALA A 47 -2.68 -1.74 -1.77
N ILE A 48 -3.19 -0.67 -2.38
CA ILE A 48 -2.86 -0.29 -3.76
C ILE A 48 -1.36 -0.04 -3.90
N LYS A 49 -0.77 0.77 -2.99
CA LYS A 49 0.67 1.03 -3.00
C LYS A 49 1.50 -0.25 -2.89
N ALA A 50 1.10 -1.19 -2.03
CA ALA A 50 1.81 -2.46 -1.86
C ALA A 50 1.73 -3.34 -3.12
N LEU A 51 0.59 -3.33 -3.83
CA LEU A 51 0.43 -4.07 -5.09
C LEU A 51 1.18 -3.41 -6.26
N GLU A 52 1.34 -2.09 -6.22
CA GLU A 52 2.07 -1.33 -7.25
C GLU A 52 3.58 -1.29 -6.98
N SER A 53 4.01 -1.46 -5.73
CA SER A 53 5.43 -1.48 -5.37
C SER A 53 6.09 -2.77 -5.83
N SER A 54 7.24 -2.65 -6.51
CA SER A 54 8.13 -3.80 -6.70
C SER A 54 8.67 -4.23 -5.32
N PRO A 55 8.60 -5.52 -4.95
CA PRO A 55 9.17 -5.98 -3.70
C PRO A 55 10.67 -5.68 -3.70
N PHE A 56 11.17 -5.15 -2.59
CA PHE A 56 12.61 -5.05 -2.38
C PHE A 56 13.18 -6.47 -2.31
N VAL A 57 14.02 -6.82 -3.29
CA VAL A 57 14.81 -8.04 -3.27
C VAL A 57 16.19 -7.67 -2.77
N ALA A 58 16.57 -8.15 -1.60
CA ALA A 58 17.94 -7.99 -1.11
C ALA A 58 18.90 -8.54 -2.16
N THR A 59 19.92 -7.77 -2.51
CA THR A 59 20.93 -8.18 -3.49
C THR A 59 21.49 -9.54 -3.10
N PRO A 60 21.44 -10.55 -3.99
CA PRO A 60 22.04 -11.85 -3.73
C PRO A 60 23.52 -11.65 -3.37
N CYS A 61 23.95 -12.17 -2.21
CA CYS A 61 25.36 -12.25 -1.87
C CYS A 61 25.99 -13.42 -2.61
N ASP A 62 26.28 -13.24 -3.90
CA ASP A 62 27.16 -14.17 -4.61
C ASP A 62 28.60 -13.87 -4.20
N LEU A 63 29.06 -14.58 -3.16
CA LEU A 63 30.48 -14.72 -2.87
C LEU A 63 31.10 -15.56 -3.99
N GLN A 64 31.57 -14.92 -5.05
CA GLN A 64 32.53 -15.60 -5.92
C GLN A 64 33.78 -15.91 -5.09
N PRO A 65 34.26 -17.17 -5.06
CA PRO A 65 35.55 -17.47 -4.45
C PRO A 65 36.62 -16.72 -5.25
N GLY A 66 36.97 -15.54 -4.78
CA GLY A 66 38.13 -14.81 -5.28
C GLY A 66 39.32 -15.73 -5.12
N SER A 67 40.00 -16.02 -6.23
CA SER A 67 41.28 -16.71 -6.25
C SER A 67 42.22 -15.95 -5.31
N VAL A 68 42.35 -16.45 -4.10
CA VAL A 68 43.20 -15.87 -3.06
C VAL A 68 44.63 -15.91 -3.60
N SER A 69 45.11 -14.78 -4.11
CA SER A 69 46.52 -14.61 -4.46
C SER A 69 47.19 -14.03 -3.22
N GLU A 70 47.62 -14.90 -2.31
CA GLU A 70 48.52 -14.50 -1.23
C GLU A 70 49.84 -14.04 -1.85
N SER A 71 50.14 -12.75 -1.70
CA SER A 71 51.46 -12.21 -2.00
C SER A 71 52.36 -12.51 -0.81
N ARG A 72 53.35 -13.38 -1.01
CA ARG A 72 54.43 -13.64 -0.05
C ARG A 72 55.53 -12.59 -0.12
#